data_AF-A0A1Z5K4P6-F1
#
_entry.id   AF-A0A1Z5K4P6-F1
#
_cell.length_a   1.000
_cell.length_b   1.000
_cell.length_c   1.000
_cell.angle_alpha   90.00
_cell.angle_beta   90.00
_cell.angle_gamma   90.00
#
_symmetry.space_group_name_H-M   'P 1'
#
loop_
_entity.id
_entity.type
_entity.pdbx_description
1 polymer ?
#
loop_
_entity_poly.entity_id
_entity_poly.type
_entity_poly.pdbx_seq_one_letter_code
_entity_poly.pdbx_strand_id
1 'polypeptide(L)'
;MKVNNLPSLFTSSRLFGTGALLGPLVDGLHNQCLLEYHRAPITVAWNDDPIFCTSLWVPPLLGIAYVVLGGVLPRALSQIVPTNVTDRFLTTQYPNQSITVQERTMFLRNKALWAVFTTALIIKLSELLETQSFFAANFNVILLLCCAVLQWVCLDGTLVALLLASITSIGGPLSELPFVAANVWQYTSPDQFPLLPFQFVPDDLQQLGLNRITGPCYFAVTMDAIALGRWYDALWENKTSFQNSNNKIRQS
;
A
#
# COMPACT_ATOMS: atom_id res chain seq x y z
N MET A 1 -22.70 -11.24 12.28
CA MET A 1 -21.42 -11.19 13.01
C MET A 1 -21.09 -9.73 13.28
N LYS A 2 -20.81 -9.33 14.53
CA LYS A 2 -20.22 -8.01 14.80
C LYS A 2 -18.83 -8.01 14.14
N VAL A 3 -18.63 -7.22 13.10
CA VAL A 3 -17.28 -7.01 12.55
C VAL A 3 -16.52 -6.23 13.61
N ASN A 4 -15.49 -6.84 14.20
CA ASN A 4 -14.63 -6.12 15.14
C ASN A 4 -14.00 -4.94 14.42
N ASN A 5 -14.00 -3.77 15.06
CA ASN A 5 -13.49 -2.53 14.47
C ASN A 5 -11.99 -2.57 14.16
N LEU A 6 -11.26 -3.52 14.76
CA LEU A 6 -9.81 -3.68 14.62
C LEU A 6 -9.46 -5.05 14.02
N PRO A 7 -8.37 -5.13 13.23
CA PRO A 7 -7.80 -6.40 12.80
C PRO A 7 -7.37 -7.28 13.98
N SER A 8 -7.37 -8.59 13.78
CA SER A 8 -6.83 -9.52 14.77
C SER A 8 -5.32 -9.30 14.96
N LEU A 9 -4.77 -9.67 16.12
CA LEU A 9 -3.32 -9.62 16.34
C LEU A 9 -2.55 -10.45 15.29
N PHE A 10 -3.15 -11.56 14.84
CA PHE A 10 -2.60 -12.38 13.76
C PHE A 10 -2.53 -11.58 12.44
N THR A 11 -3.62 -10.93 12.05
CA THR A 11 -3.67 -10.08 10.85
C THR A 11 -2.68 -8.93 10.96
N SER A 12 -2.67 -8.20 12.07
CA SER A 12 -1.79 -7.05 12.28
C SER A 12 -0.31 -7.44 12.26
N SER A 13 0.08 -8.51 12.95
CA SER A 13 1.48 -8.97 12.95
C SER A 13 1.95 -9.40 11.56
N ARG A 14 1.07 -10.02 10.76
CA ARG A 14 1.35 -10.38 9.38
C ARG A 14 1.47 -9.15 8.48
N LEU A 15 0.54 -8.20 8.59
CA LEU A 15 0.61 -6.93 7.85
C LEU A 15 1.89 -6.16 8.19
N PHE A 16 2.21 -6.02 9.48
CA PHE A 16 3.43 -5.36 9.94
C PHE A 16 4.66 -6.05 9.39
N GLY A 17 4.77 -7.37 9.54
CA GLY A 17 5.92 -8.12 9.04
C GLY A 17 6.07 -8.02 7.52
N THR A 18 4.98 -8.10 6.77
CA THR A 18 4.99 -7.96 5.31
C THR A 18 5.37 -6.54 4.90
N GLY A 19 4.80 -5.50 5.51
CA GLY A 19 5.15 -4.11 5.23
C GLY A 19 6.61 -3.79 5.59
N ALA A 20 7.11 -4.31 6.71
CA ALA A 20 8.49 -4.11 7.15
C ALA A 20 9.52 -4.87 6.30
N LEU A 21 9.12 -5.91 5.56
CA LEU A 21 10.01 -6.69 4.71
C LEU A 21 9.88 -6.32 3.23
N LEU A 22 8.66 -6.35 2.67
CA LEU A 22 8.41 -6.02 1.27
C LEU A 22 8.51 -4.52 1.03
N GLY A 23 8.10 -3.70 2.00
CA GLY A 23 8.13 -2.26 1.89
C GLY A 23 9.52 -1.73 1.52
N PRO A 24 10.58 -2.01 2.31
CA PRO A 24 11.94 -1.60 1.97
C PRO A 24 12.44 -2.12 0.63
N LEU A 25 12.01 -3.32 0.20
CA LEU A 25 12.39 -3.87 -1.11
C LEU A 25 11.81 -3.04 -2.25
N VAL A 26 10.53 -2.67 -2.14
CA VAL A 26 9.81 -1.87 -3.13
C VAL A 26 10.28 -0.40 -3.09
N ASP A 27 10.47 0.14 -1.89
CA ASP A 27 11.04 1.46 -1.61
C ASP A 27 12.44 1.60 -2.23
N GLY A 28 13.31 0.61 -2.03
CA GLY A 28 14.65 0.64 -2.60
C GLY A 28 14.74 0.38 -4.11
N LEU A 29 13.64 -0.01 -4.76
CA LEU A 29 13.48 0.10 -6.22
C LEU A 29 13.05 1.53 -6.58
N HIS A 30 12.02 2.05 -5.91
CA HIS A 30 11.47 3.39 -6.17
C HIS A 30 12.53 4.50 -6.02
N ASN A 31 13.38 4.39 -5.01
CA ASN A 31 14.21 5.48 -4.53
C ASN A 31 15.64 5.46 -5.07
N GLN A 32 15.93 4.62 -6.06
CA GLN A 32 17.22 4.65 -6.76
C GLN A 32 17.45 5.98 -7.46
N CYS A 33 16.36 6.65 -7.88
CA CYS A 33 16.42 7.93 -8.58
C CYS A 33 15.64 9.06 -7.91
N LEU A 34 14.79 8.75 -6.93
CA LEU A 34 13.83 9.69 -6.36
C LEU A 34 14.26 10.29 -5.02
N LEU A 35 14.84 9.50 -4.13
CA LEU A 35 15.21 9.95 -2.78
C LEU A 35 16.70 9.79 -2.51
N GLU A 36 17.23 10.75 -1.78
CA GLU A 36 18.54 10.68 -1.15
C GLU A 36 18.35 10.57 0.37
N TYR A 37 18.91 9.52 0.98
CA TYR A 37 18.77 9.25 2.41
C TYR A 37 19.95 9.82 3.21
N HIS A 38 19.65 10.72 4.14
CA HIS A 38 20.64 11.38 4.98
C HIS A 38 20.83 10.71 6.35
N ARG A 39 19.80 9.99 6.84
CA ARG A 39 19.83 9.36 8.16
C ARG A 39 19.61 7.85 8.07
N ALA A 40 20.53 7.13 8.70
CA ALA A 40 20.56 5.67 8.73
C ALA A 40 20.36 5.02 7.34
N PRO A 41 21.10 5.47 6.30
CA PRO A 41 20.95 4.93 4.96
C PRO A 41 21.42 3.48 4.91
N ILE A 42 20.75 2.69 4.09
CA ILE A 42 21.15 1.35 3.68
C ILE A 42 21.28 1.37 2.16
N THR A 43 22.51 1.29 1.68
CA THR A 43 22.81 1.28 0.25
C THR A 43 23.57 0.02 -0.10
N VAL A 44 23.11 -0.68 -1.13
CA VAL A 44 23.86 -1.75 -1.78
C VAL A 44 24.22 -1.25 -3.17
N ALA A 45 25.52 -1.25 -3.50
CA ALA A 45 26.04 -0.79 -4.77
C ALA A 45 26.74 -1.93 -5.52
N TRP A 46 26.71 -1.85 -6.85
CA TRP A 46 27.45 -2.73 -7.74
C TRP A 46 28.25 -1.87 -8.72
N ASN A 47 29.58 -2.00 -8.72
CA ASN A 47 30.49 -1.16 -9.52
C ASN A 47 30.24 0.36 -9.30
N ASP A 48 30.19 0.77 -8.03
CA ASP A 48 29.93 2.15 -7.60
C ASP A 48 28.52 2.70 -7.87
N ASP A 49 27.70 2.01 -8.65
CA ASP A 49 26.30 2.37 -8.90
C ASP A 49 25.37 1.77 -7.81
N PRO A 50 24.55 2.59 -7.12
CA PRO A 50 23.60 2.10 -6.15
C PRO A 50 22.50 1.27 -6.85
N ILE A 51 22.41 -0.02 -6.49
CA ILE A 51 21.38 -0.94 -7.00
C ILE A 51 20.20 -1.10 -6.02
N PHE A 52 20.33 -0.55 -4.81
CA PHE A 52 19.31 -0.55 -3.78
C PHE A 52 19.62 0.54 -2.75
N CYS A 53 18.66 1.42 -2.49
CA CYS A 53 18.78 2.52 -1.50
C CYS A 53 17.54 2.61 -0.64
N THR A 54 17.67 2.46 0.67
CA THR A 54 16.58 2.66 1.64
C THR A 54 17.15 3.24 2.95
N SER A 55 16.35 3.30 4.02
CA SER A 55 16.78 3.72 5.35
C SER A 55 16.27 2.76 6.43
N LEU A 56 16.98 2.63 7.56
CA LEU A 56 16.52 1.85 8.72
C LEU A 56 15.19 2.37 9.31
N TRP A 57 14.78 3.60 8.96
CA TRP A 57 13.48 4.15 9.32
C TRP A 57 12.33 3.59 8.46
N VAL A 58 12.61 3.14 7.24
CA VAL A 58 11.59 2.67 6.28
C VAL A 58 10.87 1.39 6.76
N PRO A 59 11.56 0.32 7.22
CA PRO A 59 10.90 -0.90 7.68
C PRO A 59 9.81 -0.68 8.76
N PRO A 60 10.08 0.01 9.89
CA PRO A 60 9.03 0.23 10.90
C PRO A 60 7.90 1.12 10.39
N LEU A 61 8.19 2.12 9.56
CA LEU A 61 7.17 3.01 8.98
C LEU A 61 6.22 2.25 8.06
N LEU A 62 6.76 1.46 7.12
CA LEU A 62 5.95 0.67 6.20
C LEU A 62 5.24 -0.49 6.92
N GLY A 63 5.84 -1.07 7.96
CA GLY A 63 5.16 -2.03 8.82
C GLY A 63 3.89 -1.43 9.46
N ILE A 64 3.98 -0.23 10.03
CA ILE A 64 2.82 0.48 10.60
C ILE A 64 1.83 0.86 9.49
N ALA A 65 2.31 1.41 8.37
CA ALA A 65 1.47 1.80 7.25
C ALA A 65 0.63 0.63 6.74
N TYR A 66 1.21 -0.56 6.59
CA TYR A 66 0.47 -1.75 6.14
C TYR A 66 -0.61 -2.19 7.13
N VAL A 67 -0.37 -2.08 8.45
CA VAL A 67 -1.40 -2.35 9.45
C VAL A 67 -2.55 -1.35 9.34
N VAL A 68 -2.23 -0.07 9.16
CA VAL A 68 -3.22 1.00 9.04
C VAL A 68 -4.02 0.88 7.75
N LEU A 69 -3.34 0.81 6.60
CA LEU A 69 -3.94 0.77 5.27
C LEU A 69 -4.64 -0.55 4.96
N GLY A 70 -4.07 -1.68 5.37
CA GLY A 70 -4.62 -3.01 5.08
C GLY A 70 -5.61 -3.51 6.14
N GLY A 71 -5.46 -3.04 7.38
CA GLY A 71 -6.21 -3.53 8.53
C GLY A 71 -7.25 -2.54 9.01
N VAL A 72 -6.80 -1.38 9.50
CA VAL A 72 -7.61 -0.44 10.29
C VAL A 72 -8.54 0.40 9.41
N LEU A 73 -8.00 1.13 8.43
CA LEU A 73 -8.77 2.07 7.61
C LEU A 73 -9.86 1.41 6.77
N PRO A 74 -9.65 0.23 6.13
CA PRO A 74 -10.71 -0.43 5.37
C PRO A 74 -11.92 -0.78 6.24
N ARG A 75 -11.67 -1.22 7.48
CA ARG A 75 -12.73 -1.51 8.45
C ARG A 75 -13.45 -0.23 8.87
N ALA A 76 -12.70 0.80 9.25
CA ALA A 76 -13.29 2.08 9.65
C ALA A 76 -14.14 2.69 8.54
N LEU A 77 -13.64 2.73 7.30
CA LEU A 77 -14.36 3.33 6.19
C LEU A 77 -15.57 2.49 5.75
N SER A 78 -15.49 1.15 5.81
CA SER A 78 -16.61 0.26 5.50
C SER A 78 -17.84 0.44 6.40
N GLN A 79 -17.67 1.08 7.57
CA GLN A 79 -18.78 1.39 8.47
C GLN A 79 -19.56 2.63 8.05
N ILE A 80 -18.91 3.52 7.31
CA ILE A 80 -19.44 4.83 6.93
C ILE A 80 -19.98 4.78 5.49
N VAL A 81 -19.28 4.06 4.61
CA VAL A 81 -19.65 3.96 3.20
C VAL A 81 -20.75 2.91 3.05
N PRO A 82 -21.93 3.26 2.50
CA PRO A 82 -22.98 2.29 2.23
C PRO A 82 -22.50 1.33 1.15
N THR A 83 -22.06 0.16 1.58
CA THR A 83 -21.73 -0.95 0.71
C THR A 83 -23.04 -1.56 0.22
N ASN A 84 -23.42 -1.31 -1.04
CA ASN A 84 -24.48 -2.10 -1.64
C ASN A 84 -24.06 -3.58 -1.58
N VAL A 85 -25.02 -4.47 -1.31
CA VAL A 85 -24.88 -5.94 -1.15
C VAL A 85 -24.11 -6.63 -2.30
N THR A 86 -23.83 -5.89 -3.38
CA THR A 86 -22.98 -6.25 -4.51
C THR A 86 -21.48 -5.99 -4.31
N ASP A 87 -20.97 -5.69 -3.11
CA ASP A 87 -19.53 -5.77 -2.80
C ASP A 87 -19.08 -7.25 -2.79
N ARG A 88 -19.01 -7.84 -3.99
CA ARG A 88 -18.67 -9.25 -4.32
C ARG A 88 -17.30 -9.73 -3.78
N PHE A 89 -16.57 -8.88 -3.07
CA PHE A 89 -15.19 -9.11 -2.64
C PHE A 89 -15.04 -9.35 -1.14
N LEU A 90 -15.93 -8.80 -0.30
CA LEU A 90 -16.04 -9.19 1.10
C LEU A 90 -16.88 -10.46 1.27
N THR A 91 -17.81 -10.67 0.35
CA THR A 91 -18.55 -11.91 0.20
C THR A 91 -18.19 -12.52 -1.14
N THR A 92 -17.30 -13.51 -1.17
CA THR A 92 -17.13 -14.40 -2.33
C THR A 92 -18.40 -15.26 -2.60
N GLN A 93 -19.58 -14.79 -2.19
CA GLN A 93 -20.86 -15.37 -2.56
C GLN A 93 -21.30 -14.72 -3.86
N TYR A 94 -21.10 -15.45 -4.96
CA TYR A 94 -22.19 -15.49 -5.93
C TYR A 94 -23.44 -15.93 -5.17
N PRO A 95 -24.61 -15.31 -5.40
CA PRO A 95 -25.81 -15.58 -4.60
C PRO A 95 -26.22 -17.07 -4.54
N ASN A 96 -25.66 -17.90 -5.44
CA ASN A 96 -25.97 -19.32 -5.56
C ASN A 96 -24.76 -20.27 -5.36
N GLN A 97 -23.61 -19.81 -4.85
CA GLN A 97 -22.42 -20.68 -4.71
C GLN A 97 -21.81 -20.57 -3.31
N SER A 98 -21.89 -21.65 -2.53
CA SER A 98 -21.23 -21.78 -1.24
C SER A 98 -19.76 -22.10 -1.46
N ILE A 99 -18.91 -21.09 -1.53
CA ILE A 99 -17.46 -21.27 -1.61
C ILE A 99 -16.94 -21.68 -0.23
N THR A 100 -16.11 -22.72 -0.18
CA THR A 100 -15.48 -23.16 1.06
C THR A 100 -14.52 -22.10 1.60
N VAL A 101 -14.28 -22.10 2.92
CA VAL A 101 -13.30 -21.20 3.56
C VAL A 101 -11.91 -21.33 2.93
N GLN A 102 -11.55 -22.56 2.52
CA GLN A 102 -10.28 -22.85 1.87
C GLN A 102 -10.17 -22.24 0.46
N GLU A 103 -11.18 -22.42 -0.40
CA GLU A 103 -11.22 -21.84 -1.75
C GLU A 103 -11.16 -20.31 -1.70
N ARG A 104 -11.94 -19.69 -0.80
CA ARG A 104 -11.90 -18.24 -0.57
C ARG A 104 -10.50 -17.78 -0.16
N THR A 105 -9.84 -18.52 0.73
CA THR A 105 -8.48 -18.20 1.16
C THR A 105 -7.49 -18.24 -0.01
N MET A 106 -7.59 -19.25 -0.89
CA MET A 106 -6.71 -19.36 -2.08
C MET A 106 -6.98 -18.23 -3.08
N PHE A 107 -8.25 -17.87 -3.29
CA PHE A 107 -8.62 -16.79 -4.17
C PHE A 107 -8.08 -15.43 -3.71
N LEU A 108 -8.23 -15.12 -2.41
CA LEU A 108 -7.71 -13.88 -1.81
C LEU A 108 -6.18 -13.86 -1.80
N ARG A 109 -5.53 -15.01 -1.59
CA ARG A 109 -4.08 -15.13 -1.75
C ARG A 109 -3.64 -14.70 -3.14
N ASN A 110 -4.26 -15.26 -4.18
CA ASN A 110 -3.87 -14.97 -5.56
C ASN A 110 -4.06 -13.47 -5.88
N LYS A 111 -5.16 -12.86 -5.38
CA LYS A 111 -5.36 -11.41 -5.50
C LYS A 111 -4.29 -10.60 -4.78
N ALA A 112 -3.93 -10.97 -3.56
CA ALA A 112 -2.87 -10.30 -2.82
C ALA A 112 -1.51 -10.42 -3.54
N LEU A 113 -1.19 -11.60 -4.08
CA LEU A 113 0.03 -11.79 -4.88
C LEU A 113 0.03 -10.93 -6.14
N TRP A 114 -1.08 -10.89 -6.89
CA TRP A 114 -1.19 -10.04 -8.07
C TRP A 114 -1.18 -8.55 -7.71
N ALA A 115 -1.74 -8.15 -6.57
CA ALA A 115 -1.72 -6.77 -6.11
C ALA A 115 -0.29 -6.34 -5.80
N VAL A 116 0.45 -7.12 -4.99
CA VAL A 116 1.87 -6.85 -4.70
C VAL A 116 2.70 -6.80 -5.98
N PHE A 117 2.52 -7.76 -6.89
CA PHE A 117 3.24 -7.81 -8.16
C PHE A 117 2.98 -6.57 -9.03
N THR A 118 1.71 -6.18 -9.18
CA THR A 118 1.33 -5.01 -9.97
C THR A 118 1.79 -3.71 -9.31
N THR A 119 1.75 -3.59 -7.97
CA THR A 119 2.34 -2.46 -7.26
C THR A 119 3.83 -2.33 -7.53
N ALA A 120 4.59 -3.43 -7.46
CA ALA A 120 6.02 -3.42 -7.76
C ALA A 120 6.30 -2.97 -9.21
N LEU A 121 5.47 -3.40 -10.17
CA LEU A 121 5.58 -2.93 -11.56
C LEU A 121 5.25 -1.44 -11.72
N ILE A 122 4.21 -0.94 -11.05
CA ILE A 122 3.83 0.49 -11.06
C ILE A 122 4.96 1.34 -10.47
N ILE A 123 5.58 0.87 -9.38
CA ILE A 123 6.69 1.56 -8.72
C ILE A 123 7.97 1.51 -9.55
N LYS A 124 8.27 0.41 -10.24
CA LYS A 124 9.40 0.38 -11.18
C LYS A 124 9.14 1.26 -12.41
N LEU A 125 7.88 1.31 -12.88
CA LEU A 125 7.49 2.18 -13.97
C LEU A 125 7.63 3.67 -13.59
N SER A 126 7.31 4.05 -12.35
CA SER A 126 7.48 5.45 -11.91
C SER A 126 8.94 5.88 -11.90
N GLU A 127 9.85 5.04 -11.41
CA GLU A 127 11.30 5.27 -11.52
C GLU A 127 11.74 5.46 -12.98
N LEU A 128 11.26 4.58 -13.90
CA LEU A 128 11.58 4.69 -15.32
C LEU A 128 11.06 5.99 -15.94
N LEU A 129 9.83 6.41 -15.60
CA LEU A 129 9.20 7.61 -16.13
C LEU A 129 9.84 8.90 -15.61
N GLU A 130 10.39 8.91 -14.39
CA GLU A 130 11.13 10.07 -13.86
C GLU A 130 12.56 10.15 -14.38
N THR A 131 13.24 9.00 -14.50
CA THR A 131 14.63 8.98 -14.99
C THR A 131 14.72 9.21 -16.49
N GLN A 132 13.71 8.78 -17.24
CA GLN A 132 13.69 8.89 -18.69
C GLN A 132 12.69 9.95 -19.11
N SER A 133 13.16 10.95 -19.85
CA SER A 133 12.32 12.02 -20.42
C SER A 133 11.50 11.54 -21.63
N PHE A 134 10.82 10.39 -21.51
CA PHE A 134 9.99 9.83 -22.58
C PHE A 134 8.76 10.71 -22.87
N PHE A 135 8.15 11.26 -21.80
CA PHE A 135 6.94 12.07 -21.89
C PHE A 135 7.04 13.29 -20.97
N ALA A 136 6.07 14.21 -21.11
CA ALA A 136 5.91 15.31 -20.18
C ALA A 136 5.53 14.81 -18.78
N ALA A 137 6.03 15.45 -17.72
CA ALA A 137 5.80 15.04 -16.32
C ALA A 137 4.31 14.85 -15.97
N ASN A 138 3.41 15.70 -16.48
CA ASN A 138 1.97 15.56 -16.27
C ASN A 138 1.41 14.27 -16.90
N PHE A 139 1.96 13.85 -18.04
CA PHE A 139 1.55 12.60 -18.68
C PHE A 139 2.02 11.38 -17.89
N ASN A 140 3.22 11.43 -17.30
CA ASN A 140 3.74 10.34 -16.45
C ASN A 140 2.78 10.05 -15.28
N VAL A 141 2.29 11.10 -14.61
CA VAL A 141 1.32 10.96 -13.52
C VAL A 141 0.01 10.36 -14.01
N ILE A 142 -0.52 10.84 -15.14
CA ILE A 142 -1.77 10.32 -15.71
C ILE A 142 -1.61 8.84 -16.06
N LEU A 143 -0.49 8.46 -16.69
CA LEU A 143 -0.20 7.07 -17.06
C LEU A 143 -0.17 6.16 -15.84
N LEU A 144 0.56 6.54 -14.78
CA LEU A 144 0.61 5.74 -13.56
C LEU A 144 -0.71 5.70 -12.82
N LEU A 145 -1.47 6.80 -12.79
CA LEU A 145 -2.81 6.81 -12.22
C LEU A 145 -3.72 5.84 -12.98
N CYS A 146 -3.65 5.81 -14.32
CA CYS A 146 -4.37 4.82 -15.12
C CYS A 146 -3.97 3.39 -14.77
N CYS A 147 -2.67 3.10 -14.58
CA CYS A 147 -2.20 1.79 -14.13
C CYS A 147 -2.72 1.43 -12.73
N ALA A 148 -2.70 2.37 -11.78
CA ALA A 148 -3.17 2.17 -10.41
C ALA A 148 -4.70 1.96 -10.35
N VAL A 149 -5.47 2.73 -11.14
CA VAL A 149 -6.91 2.52 -11.29
C VAL A 149 -7.21 1.17 -11.96
N LEU A 150 -6.43 0.77 -12.97
CA LEU A 150 -6.57 -0.54 -13.60
C LEU A 150 -6.30 -1.67 -12.60
N GLN A 151 -5.29 -1.53 -11.75
CA GLN A 151 -5.03 -2.44 -10.64
C GLN A 151 -6.26 -2.56 -9.73
N TRP A 152 -6.88 -1.43 -9.35
CA TRP A 152 -8.12 -1.43 -8.56
C TRP A 152 -9.27 -2.14 -9.28
N VAL A 153 -9.55 -1.80 -10.54
CA VAL A 153 -10.64 -2.41 -11.34
C VAL A 153 -10.45 -3.93 -11.46
N CYS A 154 -9.23 -4.39 -11.72
CA CYS A 154 -8.96 -5.81 -11.95
C CYS A 154 -8.87 -6.64 -10.67
N LEU A 155 -8.39 -6.07 -9.56
CA LEU A 155 -8.00 -6.85 -8.36
C LEU A 155 -8.88 -6.62 -7.14
N ASP A 156 -9.70 -5.57 -7.09
CA ASP A 156 -10.55 -5.25 -5.93
C ASP A 156 -11.95 -4.75 -6.31
N GLY A 157 -12.06 -3.68 -7.10
CA GLY A 157 -13.31 -3.11 -7.57
C GLY A 157 -14.23 -2.51 -6.49
N THR A 158 -13.87 -2.53 -5.20
CA THR A 158 -14.73 -1.98 -4.13
C THR A 158 -14.59 -0.48 -4.00
N LEU A 159 -15.69 0.21 -3.69
CA LEU A 159 -15.69 1.66 -3.47
C LEU A 159 -14.83 2.06 -2.26
N VAL A 160 -14.84 1.26 -1.19
CA VAL A 160 -14.01 1.48 0.00
C VAL A 160 -12.52 1.50 -0.35
N ALA A 161 -12.06 0.53 -1.16
CA ALA A 161 -10.66 0.49 -1.59
C ALA A 161 -10.32 1.70 -2.48
N LEU A 162 -11.20 2.07 -3.40
CA LEU A 162 -11.00 3.23 -4.28
C LEU A 162 -10.87 4.53 -3.48
N LEU A 163 -11.77 4.76 -2.52
CA LEU A 163 -11.77 5.96 -1.68
C LEU A 163 -10.51 6.03 -0.81
N LEU A 164 -10.12 4.92 -0.16
CA LEU A 164 -8.90 4.89 0.64
C LEU A 164 -7.65 5.09 -0.20
N ALA A 165 -7.55 4.44 -1.36
CA ALA A 165 -6.40 4.60 -2.24
C ALA A 165 -6.30 6.02 -2.79
N SER A 166 -7.45 6.67 -3.08
CA SER A 166 -7.51 8.08 -3.51
C SER A 166 -7.15 9.06 -2.39
N ILE A 167 -7.55 8.79 -1.15
CA ILE A 167 -7.13 9.60 0.00
C ILE A 167 -5.64 9.43 0.25
N THR A 168 -5.15 8.20 0.17
CA THR A 168 -3.74 7.87 0.43
C THR A 168 -2.81 8.33 -0.69
N SER A 169 -3.28 8.47 -1.93
CA SER A 169 -2.48 9.06 -3.01
C SER A 169 -2.12 10.53 -2.78
N ILE A 170 -2.84 11.20 -1.87
CA ILE A 170 -2.54 12.57 -1.42
C ILE A 170 -1.88 12.53 -0.04
N GLY A 171 -2.49 11.81 0.91
CA GLY A 171 -2.04 11.74 2.30
C GLY A 171 -0.71 11.02 2.48
N GLY A 172 -0.40 10.05 1.62
CA GLY A 172 0.86 9.29 1.63
C GLY A 172 2.06 10.21 1.37
N PRO A 173 2.14 10.91 0.23
CA PRO A 173 3.21 11.87 -0.02
C PRO A 173 3.28 12.96 1.04
N LEU A 174 2.13 13.48 1.51
CA LEU A 174 2.09 14.48 2.59
C LEU A 174 2.66 13.94 3.91
N SER A 175 2.51 12.66 4.20
CA SER A 175 3.03 12.04 5.41
C SER A 175 4.56 11.99 5.45
N GLU A 176 5.23 12.20 4.31
CA GLU A 176 6.69 12.26 4.24
C GLU A 176 7.26 13.61 4.68
N LEU A 177 6.45 14.68 4.69
CA LEU A 177 6.92 16.03 5.00
C LEU A 177 7.68 16.18 6.32
N PRO A 178 7.23 15.57 7.45
CA PRO A 178 8.00 15.62 8.69
C PRO A 178 9.40 15.00 8.56
N PHE A 179 9.57 13.98 7.71
CA PHE A 179 10.86 13.33 7.49
C PHE A 179 11.76 14.16 6.59
N VAL A 180 11.20 14.78 5.55
CA VAL A 180 11.93 15.74 4.71
C VAL A 180 12.37 16.95 5.53
N ALA A 181 11.48 17.52 6.34
CA ALA A 181 11.79 18.63 7.24
C ALA A 181 12.83 18.28 8.31
N ALA A 182 12.81 17.05 8.80
CA ALA A 182 13.81 16.54 9.72
C ALA A 182 15.12 16.11 9.04
N ASN A 183 15.27 16.31 7.72
CA ASN A 183 16.43 15.90 6.93
C ASN A 183 16.75 14.41 7.11
N VAL A 184 15.73 13.55 7.12
CA VAL A 184 15.88 12.08 7.15
C VAL A 184 16.16 11.59 5.72
N TRP A 185 15.44 12.14 4.75
CA TRP A 185 15.67 12.00 3.31
C TRP A 185 15.17 13.25 2.58
N GLN A 186 15.58 13.42 1.33
CA GLN A 186 15.10 14.48 0.44
C GLN A 186 14.79 13.93 -0.95
N TYR A 187 13.87 14.59 -1.66
CA TYR A 187 13.64 14.32 -3.07
C TYR A 187 14.77 14.93 -3.92
N THR A 188 15.28 14.17 -4.87
CA THR A 188 16.33 14.62 -5.81
C THR A 188 15.78 15.57 -6.88
N SER A 189 14.54 15.34 -7.30
CA SER A 189 13.81 16.13 -8.31
C SER A 189 12.40 16.45 -7.80
N PRO A 190 12.25 17.33 -6.80
CA PRO A 190 10.95 17.71 -6.29
C PRO A 190 10.22 18.62 -7.29
N ASP A 191 8.96 18.30 -7.57
CA ASP A 191 8.14 19.02 -8.54
C ASP A 191 6.67 19.16 -8.10
N GLN A 192 6.35 18.65 -6.92
CA GLN A 192 5.11 18.86 -6.21
C GLN A 192 5.40 19.63 -4.93
N PHE A 193 4.94 20.87 -4.89
CA PHE A 193 4.84 21.59 -3.64
C PHE A 193 3.53 21.20 -2.95
N PRO A 194 3.53 20.76 -1.68
CA PRO A 194 2.33 20.21 -1.08
C PRO A 194 1.29 21.23 -0.64
N LEU A 195 1.53 22.53 -0.82
CA LEU A 195 0.63 23.58 -0.34
C LEU A 195 0.31 24.57 -1.47
N LEU A 196 -0.81 24.37 -2.17
CA LEU A 196 -1.51 25.40 -2.96
C LEU A 196 -1.71 26.68 -2.11
N PRO A 197 -2.00 27.85 -2.73
CA PRO A 197 -1.36 29.17 -2.56
C PRO A 197 -1.61 29.87 -1.20
N PHE A 198 -1.46 29.17 -0.09
CA PHE A 198 -1.51 29.81 1.22
C PHE A 198 -0.23 30.62 1.40
N GLN A 199 -0.33 31.95 1.26
CA GLN A 199 0.73 32.96 1.48
C GLN A 199 1.36 32.94 2.89
N PHE A 200 1.08 31.93 3.71
CA PHE A 200 1.48 31.82 5.11
C PHE A 200 2.43 30.67 5.39
N VAL A 201 2.99 30.03 4.35
CA VAL A 201 4.00 28.99 4.53
C VAL A 201 5.38 29.66 4.71
N PRO A 202 6.02 29.52 5.89
CA PRO A 202 7.37 30.00 6.14
C PRO A 202 8.37 29.60 5.04
N ASP A 203 9.34 30.46 4.73
CA ASP A 203 10.32 30.27 3.65
C ASP A 203 11.17 29.00 3.82
N ASP A 204 11.38 28.54 5.04
CA ASP A 204 12.06 27.28 5.39
C ASP A 204 11.26 26.04 4.98
N LEU A 205 9.93 26.15 4.86
CA LEU A 205 9.07 25.07 4.37
C LEU A 205 8.91 25.09 2.83
N GLN A 206 9.34 26.16 2.15
CA GLN A 206 9.30 26.24 0.68
C GLN A 206 10.29 25.28 -0.01
N GLN A 207 11.31 24.83 0.74
CA GLN A 207 12.27 23.83 0.29
C GLN A 207 11.77 22.38 0.47
N LEU A 208 10.63 22.19 1.14
CA LEU A 208 10.00 20.88 1.28
C LEU A 208 9.32 20.49 -0.03
N GLY A 209 10.11 19.81 -0.85
CA GLY A 209 9.67 19.27 -2.11
C GLY A 209 9.22 17.82 -1.98
N LEU A 210 8.09 17.51 -2.57
CA LEU A 210 7.68 16.14 -2.89
C LEU A 210 7.77 15.96 -4.41
N ASN A 211 7.70 14.72 -4.88
CA ASN A 211 7.54 14.44 -6.31
C ASN A 211 6.12 13.94 -6.60
N ARG A 212 5.46 14.53 -7.60
CA ARG A 212 4.06 14.23 -7.94
C ARG A 212 3.80 12.78 -8.32
N ILE A 213 4.83 12.09 -8.81
CA ILE A 213 4.72 10.70 -9.26
C ILE A 213 4.46 9.72 -8.11
N THR A 214 4.76 10.15 -6.88
CA THR A 214 4.57 9.32 -5.68
C THR A 214 3.10 9.10 -5.36
N GLY A 215 2.20 10.02 -5.73
CA GLY A 215 0.77 9.89 -5.45
C GLY A 215 0.16 8.60 -6.03
N PRO A 216 0.27 8.35 -7.35
CA PRO A 216 -0.13 7.07 -7.94
C PRO A 216 0.55 5.84 -7.32
N CYS A 217 1.79 5.96 -6.84
CA CYS A 217 2.48 4.85 -6.15
C CYS A 217 1.83 4.53 -4.80
N TYR A 218 1.49 5.54 -4.00
CA TYR A 218 0.74 5.36 -2.74
C TYR A 218 -0.66 4.81 -2.97
N PHE A 219 -1.31 5.15 -4.09
CA PHE A 219 -2.55 4.50 -4.49
C PHE A 219 -2.34 2.99 -4.62
N ALA A 220 -1.34 2.57 -5.40
CA ALA A 220 -1.05 1.16 -5.64
C ALA A 220 -0.65 0.39 -4.36
N VAL A 221 0.18 0.98 -3.50
CA VAL A 221 0.54 0.41 -2.19
C VAL A 221 -0.69 0.21 -1.31
N THR A 222 -1.63 1.17 -1.32
CA THR A 222 -2.87 1.02 -0.56
C THR A 222 -3.68 -0.19 -1.05
N MET A 223 -3.72 -0.41 -2.36
CA MET A 223 -4.42 -1.54 -2.97
C MET A 223 -3.84 -2.88 -2.54
N ASP A 224 -2.52 -3.04 -2.53
CA ASP A 224 -1.90 -4.29 -2.09
C ASP A 224 -2.02 -4.52 -0.58
N ALA A 225 -1.93 -3.47 0.24
CA ALA A 225 -2.09 -3.57 1.68
C ALA A 225 -3.51 -4.06 2.03
N ILE A 226 -4.52 -3.53 1.35
CA ILE A 226 -5.92 -3.97 1.48
C ILE A 226 -6.07 -5.45 1.06
N ALA A 227 -5.49 -5.84 -0.08
CA ALA A 227 -5.58 -7.22 -0.57
C ALA A 227 -4.90 -8.21 0.41
N LEU A 228 -3.73 -7.86 0.94
CA LEU A 228 -3.01 -8.63 1.96
C LEU A 228 -3.80 -8.73 3.26
N GLY A 229 -4.40 -7.63 3.72
CA GLY A 229 -5.25 -7.60 4.92
C GLY A 229 -6.40 -8.59 4.81
N ARG A 230 -7.14 -8.53 3.70
CA ARG A 230 -8.24 -9.47 3.39
C ARG A 230 -7.78 -10.92 3.34
N TRP A 231 -6.62 -11.19 2.73
CA TRP A 231 -6.07 -12.54 2.69
C TRP A 231 -5.70 -13.05 4.08
N TYR A 232 -5.05 -12.25 4.92
CA TYR A 232 -4.66 -12.66 6.27
C TYR A 232 -5.84 -12.89 7.20
N ASP A 233 -6.91 -12.11 7.06
CA ASP A 233 -8.17 -12.38 7.75
C ASP A 233 -8.76 -13.73 7.35
N ALA A 234 -8.84 -14.02 6.05
CA ALA A 234 -9.33 -15.30 5.57
C ALA A 234 -8.45 -16.48 6.03
N LEU A 235 -7.13 -16.27 6.08
CA LEU A 235 -6.18 -17.26 6.57
C LEU A 235 -6.37 -17.55 8.07
N TRP A 236 -6.66 -16.53 8.88
CA TRP A 236 -6.96 -16.67 10.30
C TRP A 236 -8.27 -17.45 10.53
N GLU A 237 -9.32 -17.10 9.79
CA GLU A 237 -10.59 -17.83 9.81
C GLU A 237 -10.42 -19.31 9.42
N ASN A 238 -9.61 -19.59 8.40
CA ASN A 238 -9.32 -20.96 8.00
C ASN A 238 -8.66 -21.76 9.13
N LYS A 239 -7.62 -21.21 9.76
CA LYS A 239 -6.91 -21.85 10.89
C LYS A 239 -7.83 -22.15 12.08
N THR A 240 -8.65 -21.19 12.47
CA THR A 240 -9.57 -21.34 13.61
C THR A 240 -10.68 -22.35 13.30
N SER A 241 -11.20 -22.38 12.07
CA SER A 241 -12.20 -23.36 11.64
C SER A 241 -11.67 -24.81 11.70
N PHE A 242 -10.42 -25.03 11.29
CA PHE A 242 -9.76 -26.33 11.34
C PHE A 242 -9.53 -26.82 12.78
N GLN A 243 -9.08 -25.93 13.67
CA GLN A 243 -8.87 -26.26 15.09
C GLN A 243 -10.18 -26.68 15.78
N ASN A 244 -11.27 -25.96 15.50
CA ASN A 244 -12.58 -26.27 16.06
C ASN A 244 -13.15 -27.60 15.56
N SER A 245 -12.90 -27.95 14.30
CA SER A 245 -13.27 -29.25 13.74
C SER A 245 -12.55 -30.41 14.45
N ASN A 246 -11.23 -30.30 14.61
CA ASN A 246 -10.44 -31.33 15.28
C ASN A 246 -10.79 -31.51 16.77
N ASN A 247 -11.12 -30.42 17.46
CA ASN A 247 -11.54 -30.50 18.87
C ASN A 247 -12.89 -31.21 19.02
N LYS A 248 -13.83 -31.02 18.09
CA LYS A 248 -15.11 -31.75 18.08
C LYS A 248 -14.91 -33.25 17.88
N ILE A 249 -14.04 -33.65 16.95
CA ILE A 249 -13.73 -35.07 16.70
C ILE A 249 -13.08 -35.74 17.91
N ARG A 250 -12.29 -35.01 18.71
CA ARG A 250 -11.66 -35.55 19.93
C ARG A 250 -12.62 -35.68 21.12
N GLN A 251 -13.78 -35.04 21.07
CA GLN A 251 -14.79 -35.06 22.14
C GLN A 251 -15.96 -36.01 21.85
N SER A 252 -15.99 -36.63 20.67
CA SER A 252 -16.93 -37.68 20.24
C SER A 252 -16.31 -39.06 20.33
#